data_AF-A0A7T4DK81-F1
#
_entry.id   AF-A0A7T4DK81-F1
#
_cell.length_a   1.000
_cell.length_b   1.000
_cell.length_c   1.000
_cell.angle_alpha   90.00
_cell.angle_beta   90.00
_cell.angle_gamma   90.00
#
_symmetry.space_group_name_H-M   'P 1'
#
loop_
_entity.id
_entity.type
_entity.pdbx_description
1 polymer ?
#
loop_
_entity_poly.entity_id
_entity_poly.type
_entity_poly.pdbx_seq_one_letter_code
_entity_poly.pdbx_strand_id
1 'polypeptide(L)'
;MALTLALLALIFGLARLGVFIALHLVPSDYTIVGHAVSDYAVGPTRRLSSVMTWLTAIFWALLAAAVATGAPDWPDATGIVVALIVLAVIFAVLPFAPTTLEGETPTLIGRLHYVLAIAWFAISYACMGNFSRFFTAAGPAWLGAALTVIG
;
A
#
# COMPACT_ATOMS: atom_id res chain seq x y z
N MET A 1 -6.61 15.36 -16.47
CA MET A 1 -5.75 14.16 -16.41
C MET A 1 -5.40 13.79 -14.97
N ALA A 2 -4.67 14.64 -14.23
CA ALA A 2 -4.28 14.36 -12.84
C ALA A 2 -5.45 14.01 -11.89
N LEU A 3 -6.54 14.78 -11.94
CA LEU A 3 -7.74 14.50 -11.14
C LEU A 3 -8.33 13.11 -11.42
N THR A 4 -8.43 12.73 -12.70
CA THR A 4 -8.93 11.40 -13.10
C THR A 4 -8.04 10.29 -12.55
N LEU A 5 -6.72 10.44 -12.64
CA LEU A 5 -5.75 9.49 -12.08
C LEU A 5 -5.87 9.39 -10.56
N ALA A 6 -6.04 10.52 -9.87
CA ALA A 6 -6.24 10.55 -8.42
C ALA A 6 -7.56 9.88 -7.99
N LEU A 7 -8.66 10.11 -8.73
CA LEU A 7 -9.94 9.45 -8.48
C LEU A 7 -9.87 7.94 -8.73
N LEU A 8 -9.19 7.51 -9.79
CA LEU A 8 -8.95 6.08 -10.03
C LEU A 8 -8.09 5.48 -8.92
N ALA A 9 -7.01 6.15 -8.49
CA ALA A 9 -6.22 5.71 -7.35
C ALA A 9 -7.10 5.56 -6.10
N LEU A 10 -7.96 6.54 -5.79
CA LEU A 10 -8.91 6.46 -4.68
C LEU A 10 -9.83 5.24 -4.78
N ILE A 11 -10.42 4.97 -5.95
CA ILE A 11 -11.28 3.81 -6.18
C ILE A 11 -10.52 2.51 -5.91
N PHE A 12 -9.30 2.35 -6.43
CA PHE A 12 -8.48 1.17 -6.18
C PHE A 12 -8.05 1.05 -4.70
N GLY A 13 -7.78 2.16 -4.02
CA GLY A 13 -7.50 2.20 -2.59
C GLY A 13 -8.71 1.76 -1.75
N LEU A 14 -9.92 2.21 -2.09
CA LEU A 14 -11.16 1.79 -1.44
C LEU A 14 -11.49 0.33 -1.73
N ALA A 15 -11.30 -0.13 -2.98
CA ALA A 15 -11.47 -1.53 -3.34
C ALA A 15 -10.50 -2.42 -2.56
N ARG A 16 -9.22 -2.03 -2.47
CA ARG A 16 -8.22 -2.68 -1.62
C ARG A 16 -8.69 -2.78 -0.18
N LEU A 17 -9.18 -1.68 0.41
CA LEU A 17 -9.69 -1.67 1.78
C LEU A 17 -10.88 -2.63 1.95
N GLY A 18 -11.80 -2.67 0.99
CA GLY A 18 -12.91 -3.61 0.99
C GLY A 18 -12.43 -5.07 0.97
N VAL A 19 -11.43 -5.39 0.16
CA VAL A 19 -10.84 -6.74 0.12
C VAL A 19 -10.08 -7.05 1.42
N PHE A 20 -9.37 -6.08 2.00
CA PHE A 20 -8.73 -6.23 3.30
C PHE A 20 -9.73 -6.59 4.40
N ILE A 21 -10.88 -5.89 4.44
CA ILE A 21 -11.96 -6.22 5.37
C ILE A 21 -12.49 -7.64 5.08
N ALA A 22 -12.73 -7.97 3.80
CA ALA A 22 -13.25 -9.28 3.40
C ALA A 22 -12.31 -10.44 3.82
N LEU A 23 -10.99 -10.25 3.79
CA LEU A 23 -10.03 -11.26 4.27
C LEU A 23 -10.27 -11.67 5.73
N HIS A 24 -10.77 -10.77 6.57
CA HIS A 24 -11.06 -11.04 7.98
C HIS A 24 -12.45 -11.63 8.22
N LEU A 25 -13.32 -11.63 7.20
CA LEU A 25 -14.70 -12.11 7.28
C LEU A 25 -14.89 -13.47 6.62
N VAL A 26 -14.02 -13.83 5.66
CA VAL A 26 -14.06 -15.14 5.01
C VAL A 26 -13.66 -16.22 6.02
N PRO A 27 -14.43 -17.32 6.14
CA PRO A 27 -14.07 -18.43 7.00
C PRO A 27 -12.66 -18.94 6.71
N SER A 28 -11.77 -18.81 7.68
CA SER A 28 -10.39 -19.31 7.65
C SER A 28 -9.89 -19.48 9.09
N ASP A 29 -8.78 -20.19 9.27
CA ASP A 29 -8.14 -20.35 10.58
C ASP A 29 -7.36 -19.09 11.02
N TYR A 30 -7.30 -18.06 10.16
CA TYR A 30 -6.61 -16.80 10.43
C TYR A 30 -7.48 -15.84 11.24
N THR A 31 -6.85 -15.11 12.16
CA THR A 31 -7.51 -14.12 13.04
C THR A 31 -6.76 -12.79 13.01
N ILE A 32 -7.49 -11.69 13.17
CA ILE A 32 -6.93 -10.32 13.07
C ILE A 32 -5.84 -10.03 14.13
N VAL A 33 -5.90 -10.69 15.28
CA VAL A 33 -4.95 -10.49 16.39
C VAL A 33 -3.86 -11.56 16.42
N GLY A 34 -4.18 -12.78 15.96
CA GLY A 34 -3.30 -13.93 16.12
C GLY A 34 -2.39 -14.23 14.93
N HIS A 35 -2.57 -13.53 13.80
CA HIS A 35 -1.82 -13.80 12.57
C HIS A 35 -1.44 -12.53 11.84
N ALA A 36 -0.29 -12.56 11.18
CA ALA A 36 0.12 -11.47 10.32
C ALA A 36 -0.79 -11.37 9.07
N VAL A 37 -1.02 -10.16 8.56
CA VAL A 37 -1.77 -9.94 7.32
C VAL A 37 -1.13 -10.70 6.14
N SER A 38 0.18 -10.90 6.16
CA SER A 38 0.91 -11.68 5.16
C SER A 38 0.52 -13.16 5.15
N ASP A 39 0.06 -13.72 6.28
CA ASP A 39 -0.31 -15.14 6.36
C ASP A 39 -1.56 -15.46 5.54
N TYR A 40 -2.45 -14.48 5.40
CA TYR A 40 -3.61 -14.57 4.50
C TYR A 40 -3.22 -14.77 3.02
N ALA A 41 -1.96 -14.51 2.65
CA ALA A 41 -1.43 -14.80 1.31
C ALA A 41 -1.06 -16.28 1.11
N VAL A 42 -1.17 -17.11 2.15
CA VAL A 42 -0.94 -18.55 2.13
C VAL A 42 -2.28 -19.27 2.33
N GLY A 43 -2.40 -20.48 1.79
CA GLY A 43 -3.58 -21.33 2.03
C GLY A 43 -4.89 -20.83 1.37
N PRO A 44 -6.06 -21.03 2.04
CA PRO A 44 -7.38 -20.84 1.43
C PRO A 44 -7.68 -19.40 0.99
N THR A 45 -7.15 -18.39 1.68
CA THR A 45 -7.40 -16.97 1.42
C THR A 45 -6.45 -16.38 0.37
N ARG A 46 -5.47 -17.16 -0.12
CA ARG A 46 -4.43 -16.72 -1.06
C ARG A 46 -4.97 -15.97 -2.27
N ARG A 47 -6.06 -16.44 -2.88
CA ARG A 47 -6.64 -15.79 -4.06
C ARG A 47 -7.13 -14.37 -3.74
N LEU A 48 -7.84 -14.21 -2.62
CA LEU A 48 -8.37 -12.93 -2.19
C LEU A 48 -7.23 -11.97 -1.79
N SER A 49 -6.20 -12.49 -1.11
CA SER A 49 -4.99 -11.74 -0.79
C SER A 49 -4.21 -11.29 -2.04
N SER A 50 -4.11 -12.14 -3.06
CA SER A 50 -3.53 -11.77 -4.36
C SER A 50 -4.33 -10.67 -5.05
N VAL A 51 -5.67 -10.70 -5.00
CA VAL A 51 -6.52 -9.62 -5.52
C VAL A 51 -6.22 -8.31 -4.80
N MET A 52 -6.17 -8.31 -3.47
CA MET A 52 -5.80 -7.13 -2.68
C MET A 52 -4.43 -6.57 -3.09
N THR A 53 -3.47 -7.47 -3.30
CA THR A 53 -2.08 -7.14 -3.67
C THR A 53 -2.02 -6.47 -5.05
N TRP A 54 -2.74 -7.00 -6.05
CA TRP A 54 -2.83 -6.38 -7.38
C TRP A 54 -3.56 -5.04 -7.37
N LEU A 55 -4.67 -4.92 -6.63
CA LEU A 55 -5.36 -3.65 -6.44
C LEU A 55 -4.42 -2.60 -5.85
N THR A 56 -3.56 -3.01 -4.91
CA THR A 56 -2.56 -2.15 -4.28
C THR A 56 -1.47 -1.71 -5.27
N ALA A 57 -0.97 -2.61 -6.11
CA ALA A 57 0.02 -2.26 -7.13
C ALA A 57 -0.52 -1.20 -8.10
N ILE A 58 -1.76 -1.40 -8.57
CA ILE A 58 -2.43 -0.46 -9.49
C ILE A 58 -2.70 0.89 -8.80
N PHE A 59 -3.16 0.87 -7.55
CA PHE A 59 -3.32 2.08 -6.74
C PHE A 59 -2.04 2.92 -6.69
N TRP A 60 -0.90 2.31 -6.36
CA TRP A 60 0.37 3.02 -6.27
C TRP A 60 0.83 3.59 -7.62
N ALA A 61 0.66 2.83 -8.71
CA ALA A 61 1.00 3.28 -10.06
C ALA A 61 0.15 4.49 -10.49
N LEU A 62 -1.17 4.43 -10.24
CA LEU A 62 -2.08 5.54 -10.53
C LEU A 62 -1.77 6.78 -9.70
N LEU A 63 -1.44 6.59 -8.41
CA LEU A 63 -1.05 7.69 -7.54
C LEU A 63 0.27 8.34 -7.98
N ALA A 64 1.26 7.54 -8.41
CA ALA A 64 2.50 8.05 -8.97
C ALA A 64 2.24 8.93 -10.20
N ALA A 65 1.39 8.46 -11.13
CA ALA A 65 1.02 9.22 -12.32
C ALA A 65 0.23 10.50 -11.98
N ALA A 66 -0.64 10.44 -10.98
CA ALA A 66 -1.38 11.60 -10.49
C ALA A 66 -0.46 12.68 -9.93
N VAL A 67 0.54 12.31 -9.11
CA VAL A 67 1.54 13.25 -8.58
C VAL A 67 2.39 13.84 -9.70
N ALA A 68 2.93 12.99 -10.58
CA ALA A 68 3.80 13.41 -11.68
C ALA A 68 3.14 14.42 -12.62
N THR A 69 1.82 14.32 -12.81
CA THR A 69 1.06 15.20 -13.72
C THR A 69 0.30 16.33 -13.02
N GLY A 70 0.11 16.24 -11.70
CA GLY A 70 -0.76 17.14 -10.93
C GLY A 70 -0.03 18.05 -9.94
N ALA A 71 1.22 17.74 -9.59
CA ALA A 71 2.01 18.52 -8.64
C ALA A 71 3.47 18.73 -9.09
N PRO A 72 3.71 19.27 -10.32
CA PRO A 72 5.06 19.40 -10.86
C PRO A 72 5.96 20.35 -10.07
N ASP A 73 5.39 21.36 -9.41
CA ASP A 73 6.13 22.36 -8.64
C ASP A 73 6.34 21.97 -7.17
N TRP A 74 5.84 20.81 -6.74
CA TRP A 74 6.07 20.33 -5.38
C TRP A 74 7.53 19.86 -5.23
N PRO A 75 8.35 20.44 -4.32
CA PRO A 75 9.78 20.11 -4.26
C PRO A 75 10.10 18.62 -4.05
N ASP A 76 9.23 17.89 -3.34
CA ASP A 76 9.42 16.46 -3.08
C ASP A 76 8.84 15.56 -4.20
N ALA A 77 8.22 16.12 -5.24
CA ALA A 77 7.44 15.38 -6.23
C ALA A 77 8.24 14.26 -6.90
N THR A 78 9.46 14.53 -7.38
CA THR A 78 10.29 13.52 -8.04
C THR A 78 10.59 12.34 -7.11
N GLY A 79 11.00 12.61 -5.87
CA GLY A 79 11.28 11.57 -4.88
C GLY A 79 10.04 10.74 -4.56
N ILE A 80 8.88 11.39 -4.44
CA ILE A 80 7.61 10.73 -4.15
C ILE A 80 7.12 9.90 -5.33
N VAL A 81 7.23 10.39 -6.56
CA VAL A 81 6.89 9.61 -7.76
C VAL A 81 7.74 8.34 -7.84
N VAL A 82 9.06 8.46 -7.60
CA VAL A 82 9.96 7.29 -7.57
C VAL A 82 9.55 6.32 -6.46
N ALA A 83 9.30 6.81 -5.25
CA ALA A 83 8.86 6.00 -4.12
C ALA A 83 7.54 5.25 -4.40
N LEU A 84 6.57 5.91 -5.03
CA LEU A 84 5.28 5.32 -5.41
C LEU A 84 5.44 4.27 -6.53
N ILE A 85 6.34 4.49 -7.50
CA ILE A 85 6.67 3.48 -8.52
C ILE A 85 7.33 2.27 -7.86
N VAL A 86 8.26 2.46 -6.93
CA VAL A 86 8.89 1.37 -6.18
C VAL A 86 7.83 0.58 -5.39
N LEU A 87 6.88 1.25 -4.74
CA LEU A 87 5.74 0.59 -4.08
C LEU A 87 4.90 -0.22 -5.07
N ALA A 88 4.57 0.32 -6.24
CA ALA A 88 3.84 -0.40 -7.28
C ALA A 88 4.58 -1.68 -7.72
N VAL A 89 5.90 -1.59 -7.91
CA VAL A 89 6.75 -2.74 -8.26
C VAL A 89 6.79 -3.78 -7.15
N ILE A 90 7.00 -3.37 -5.89
CA ILE A 90 7.01 -4.29 -4.75
C ILE A 90 5.70 -5.08 -4.71
N PHE A 91 4.55 -4.40 -4.80
CA PHE A 91 3.25 -5.05 -4.78
C PHE A 91 2.97 -5.90 -6.03
N ALA A 92 3.56 -5.59 -7.19
CA ALA A 92 3.49 -6.48 -8.35
C ALA A 92 4.32 -7.78 -8.18
N VAL A 93 5.38 -7.74 -7.37
CA VAL A 93 6.25 -8.89 -7.08
C VAL A 93 5.72 -9.78 -5.96
N LEU A 94 5.09 -9.20 -4.93
CA LEU A 94 4.62 -9.92 -3.74
C LEU A 94 3.78 -11.19 -4.01
N PRO A 95 2.89 -11.27 -5.03
CA PRO A 95 2.14 -12.50 -5.32
C PRO A 95 3.02 -13.72 -5.67
N PHE A 96 4.27 -13.47 -6.08
CA PHE A 96 5.27 -14.47 -6.46
C PHE A 96 6.30 -14.73 -5.36
N ALA A 97 6.27 -13.95 -4.27
CA ALA A 97 7.16 -14.09 -3.11
C ALA A 97 6.31 -14.43 -1.87
N PRO A 98 5.79 -15.66 -1.73
CA PRO A 98 4.99 -16.05 -0.57
C PRO A 98 5.77 -15.91 0.74
N THR A 99 5.09 -15.46 1.79
CA THR A 99 5.68 -15.42 3.13
C THR A 99 5.88 -16.85 3.68
N THR A 100 6.79 -17.00 4.63
CA THR A 100 6.79 -18.17 5.52
C THR A 100 5.73 -17.94 6.60
N LEU A 101 4.96 -18.99 6.94
CA LEU A 101 3.96 -18.91 8.00
C LEU A 101 4.61 -18.64 9.35
N GLU A 102 3.91 -17.88 10.20
CA GLU A 102 4.37 -17.58 11.54
C GLU A 102 4.57 -18.88 12.36
N GLY A 103 5.72 -18.98 13.04
CA GLY A 103 6.12 -20.18 13.78
C GLY A 103 6.89 -21.24 12.98
N GLU A 104 6.94 -21.14 11.65
CA GLU A 104 7.78 -22.02 10.82
C GLU A 104 9.21 -21.50 10.65
N THR A 105 10.14 -22.40 10.27
CA THR A 105 11.52 -22.01 9.96
C THR A 105 11.57 -21.15 8.69
N PRO A 106 12.15 -19.92 8.72
CA PRO A 106 12.14 -19.02 7.58
C PRO A 106 12.81 -19.60 6.33
N THR A 107 12.08 -19.65 5.22
CA THR A 107 12.63 -20.01 3.91
C THR A 107 13.35 -18.81 3.27
N LEU A 108 14.16 -19.04 2.24
CA LEU A 108 14.79 -17.94 1.49
C LEU A 108 13.74 -17.00 0.87
N ILE A 109 12.66 -17.56 0.33
CA ILE A 109 11.55 -16.79 -0.26
C ILE A 109 10.81 -16.01 0.83
N GLY A 110 10.58 -16.62 2.00
CA GLY A 110 9.98 -15.91 3.13
C GLY A 110 10.84 -14.75 3.65
N ARG A 111 12.17 -14.91 3.66
CA ARG A 111 13.10 -13.82 3.98
C ARG A 111 13.02 -12.68 2.95
N LEU A 112 12.93 -13.01 1.66
CA LEU A 112 12.71 -12.02 0.60
C LEU A 112 11.38 -11.28 0.82
N HIS A 113 10.31 -12.01 1.13
CA HIS A 113 9.01 -11.40 1.47
C HIS A 113 9.15 -10.42 2.63
N TYR A 114 9.84 -10.79 3.71
CA TYR A 114 10.06 -9.89 4.84
C TYR A 114 10.82 -8.62 4.46
N VAL A 115 11.88 -8.72 3.64
CA VAL A 115 12.60 -7.55 3.14
C VAL A 115 11.66 -6.64 2.33
N LEU A 116 10.86 -7.22 1.44
CA LEU A 116 9.86 -6.48 0.67
C LEU A 116 8.80 -5.84 1.60
N ALA A 117 8.39 -6.55 2.65
CA ALA A 117 7.45 -6.06 3.65
C ALA A 117 7.97 -4.83 4.38
N ILE A 118 9.18 -4.92 4.96
CA ILE A 118 9.86 -3.80 5.62
C ILE A 118 10.00 -2.62 4.66
N ALA A 119 10.45 -2.87 3.43
CA ALA A 119 10.65 -1.83 2.43
C ALA A 119 9.34 -1.09 2.12
N TRP A 120 8.25 -1.78 1.81
CA TRP A 120 7.01 -1.09 1.46
C TRP A 120 6.40 -0.36 2.66
N PHE A 121 6.50 -0.91 3.88
CA PHE A 121 6.07 -0.21 5.09
C PHE A 121 6.85 1.09 5.29
N ALA A 122 8.18 1.04 5.25
CA ALA A 122 9.02 2.22 5.45
C ALA A 122 8.77 3.30 4.39
N ILE A 123 8.70 2.90 3.11
CA ILE A 123 8.45 3.83 2.00
C ILE A 123 7.04 4.45 2.11
N SER A 124 6.02 3.65 2.40
CA SER A 124 4.64 4.14 2.52
C SER A 124 4.49 5.13 3.68
N TYR A 125 5.14 4.86 4.81
CA TYR A 125 5.16 5.77 5.96
C TYR A 125 5.88 7.09 5.65
N ALA A 126 7.05 7.03 4.97
CA ALA A 126 7.75 8.23 4.53
C ALA A 126 6.90 9.07 3.57
N CYS A 127 6.25 8.44 2.59
CA CYS A 127 5.33 9.12 1.68
C CYS A 127 4.18 9.81 2.43
N MET A 128 3.61 9.17 3.45
CA MET A 128 2.52 9.74 4.26
C MET A 128 2.94 11.07 4.91
N GLY A 129 4.14 11.15 5.50
CA GLY A 129 4.67 12.39 6.06
C GLY A 129 4.82 13.51 5.02
N ASN A 130 5.30 13.16 3.82
CA ASN A 130 5.44 14.11 2.72
C ASN A 130 4.09 14.63 2.23
N PHE A 131 3.10 13.76 2.04
CA PHE A 131 1.74 14.17 1.67
C PHE A 131 1.08 15.00 2.77
N SER A 132 1.28 14.66 4.05
CA SER A 132 0.76 15.44 5.18
C SER A 132 1.28 16.88 5.15
N ARG A 133 2.59 17.07 4.95
CA ARG A 133 3.18 18.42 4.79
C ARG A 133 2.63 19.15 3.56
N PHE A 134 2.52 18.45 2.43
CA PHE A 134 1.98 19.03 1.20
C PHE A 134 0.54 19.54 1.39
N PHE A 135 -0.36 18.72 1.93
CA PHE A 135 -1.76 19.11 2.14
C PHE A 135 -1.95 20.10 3.28
N THR A 136 -1.06 20.13 4.27
CA THR A 136 -1.07 21.18 5.29
C THR A 136 -0.71 22.55 4.71
N ALA A 137 0.22 22.58 3.74
CA ALA A 137 0.67 23.82 3.11
C ALA A 137 -0.27 24.32 1.99
N ALA A 138 -0.84 23.40 1.20
CA ALA A 138 -1.55 23.73 -0.03
C ALA A 138 -3.03 23.30 -0.04
N GLY A 139 -3.48 22.51 0.94
CA GLY A 139 -4.83 21.97 1.01
C GLY A 139 -5.80 22.83 1.81
N PRO A 140 -7.10 22.46 1.84
CA PRO A 140 -8.08 23.09 2.71
C PRO A 140 -7.69 22.96 4.18
N ALA A 141 -7.97 23.99 4.99
CA ALA A 141 -7.58 24.03 6.41
C ALA A 141 -8.06 22.80 7.22
N TRP A 142 -9.27 22.31 6.93
CA TRP A 142 -9.82 21.13 7.60
C TRP A 142 -9.02 19.85 7.32
N LEU A 143 -8.45 19.74 6.11
CA LEU A 143 -7.67 18.57 5.70
C LEU A 143 -6.30 18.57 6.40
N GLY A 144 -5.64 19.74 6.44
CA GLY A 144 -4.40 19.91 7.21
C GLY A 144 -4.59 19.53 8.68
N ALA A 145 -5.66 20.04 9.31
CA ALA A 145 -5.98 19.73 10.71
C ALA A 145 -6.22 18.23 10.95
N ALA A 146 -6.92 17.55 10.04
CA ALA A 146 -7.15 16.10 10.14
C ALA A 146 -5.84 15.28 10.00
N LEU A 147 -4.91 15.72 9.15
CA LEU A 147 -3.66 15.01 8.89
C LEU A 147 -2.61 15.24 9.99
N THR A 148 -2.65 16.36 10.71
CA THR A 148 -1.75 16.64 11.84
C THR A 148 -2.03 15.82 13.10
N VAL A 149 -3.20 15.20 13.24
CA VAL A 149 -3.52 14.34 14.39
C VAL A 149 -2.91 12.92 14.24
N ILE A 150 -2.49 12.56 13.02
CA ILE A 150 -2.03 11.21 12.67
C ILE A 150 -0.48 11.12 12.57
N GLY A 151 0.23 12.24 12.61
CA GLY A 151 1.71 12.31 12.53
C GLY A 151 2.34 12.79 13.82
#